data_AF-A0A515KGP1-F1
#
_entry.id   AF-A0A515KGP1-F1
#
_cell.length_a   1.000
_cell.length_b   1.000
_cell.length_c   1.000
_cell.angle_alpha   90.00
_cell.angle_beta   90.00
_cell.angle_gamma   90.00
#
_symmetry.space_group_name_H-M   'P 1'
#
loop_
_entity.id
_entity.type
_entity.pdbx_description
1 polymer ?
#
loop_
_entity_poly.entity_id
_entity_poly.type
_entity_poly.pdbx_seq_one_letter_code
_entity_poly.pdbx_strand_id
1 'polypeptide(L)' 'MKPKKTVAELQKIIRQASRDIGPWPANMALLIYPLDNSWRIMVSYSDAAQTPFRDRLMELSRQLAELYDLDAAAQR' A
#
# COMPACT_ATOMS: atom_id res chain seq x y z
N MET A 1 18.77 5.03 -9.27
CA MET A 1 18.28 5.10 -7.87
C MET A 1 16.83 5.49 -7.90
N LYS A 2 15.96 4.77 -7.17
CA LYS A 2 14.56 5.17 -7.05
C LYS A 2 14.47 6.41 -6.14
N PRO A 3 13.46 7.27 -6.35
CA PRO A 3 13.27 8.43 -5.49
C PRO A 3 12.91 8.01 -4.07
N LYS A 4 13.70 8.46 -3.09
CA LYS A 4 13.37 8.30 -1.68
C LYS A 4 12.10 9.09 -1.36
N LYS A 5 11.13 8.41 -0.76
CA LYS A 5 9.89 8.99 -0.29
C LYS A 5 9.76 8.81 1.21
N THR A 6 9.16 9.81 1.86
CA THR A 6 8.74 9.72 3.27
C THR A 6 7.48 8.86 3.39
N VAL A 7 7.20 8.35 4.60
CA VAL A 7 5.95 7.63 4.89
C VAL A 7 4.72 8.44 4.49
N ALA A 8 4.69 9.73 4.81
CA ALA A 8 3.55 10.61 4.52
C ALA A 8 3.33 10.76 3.00
N GLU A 9 4.40 10.87 2.21
CA GLU A 9 4.29 10.90 0.76
C GLU A 9 3.77 9.58 0.20
N LEU A 10 4.28 8.45 0.69
CA LEU A 10 3.83 7.11 0.26
C LEU A 10 2.36 6.88 0.60
N GLN A 11 1.92 7.25 1.81
CA GLN A 11 0.52 7.20 2.20
C GLN A 11 -0.36 8.03 1.26
N LYS A 12 0.08 9.26 0.93
CA LYS A 12 -0.65 10.13 0.00
C LYS A 12 -0.75 9.52 -1.40
N ILE A 13 0.35 8.98 -1.92
CA ILE A 13 0.40 8.33 -3.24
C ILE A 13 -0.54 7.13 -3.28
N ILE A 14 -0.45 6.23 -2.29
CA ILE A 14 -1.28 5.03 -2.21
C ILE A 14 -2.76 5.40 -2.09
N ARG A 15 -3.10 6.37 -1.22
CA ARG A 15 -4.49 6.85 -1.08
C ARG A 15 -5.02 7.45 -2.37
N GLN A 16 -4.22 8.24 -3.07
CA GLN A 16 -4.62 8.87 -4.33
C GLN A 16 -4.84 7.82 -5.43
N ALA A 17 -3.89 6.90 -5.60
CA ALA A 17 -3.98 5.85 -6.62
C ALA A 17 -5.07 4.82 -6.30
N SER A 18 -5.38 4.58 -5.02
CA SER A 18 -6.47 3.69 -4.62
C SER A 18 -7.87 4.23 -4.97
N ARG A 19 -8.01 5.51 -5.33
CA ARG A 19 -9.32 6.09 -5.70
C ARG A 19 -9.92 5.42 -6.93
N ASP A 20 -9.08 4.93 -7.84
CA ASP A 20 -9.52 4.23 -9.05
C ASP A 20 -9.99 2.80 -8.77
N ILE A 21 -9.64 2.25 -7.59
CA ILE A 21 -10.08 0.93 -7.12
C ILE A 21 -11.49 1.02 -6.54
N GLY A 22 -11.79 2.11 -5.82
CA GLY A 22 -13.08 2.33 -5.16
C GLY A 22 -12.97 3.08 -3.84
N PRO A 23 -14.07 3.21 -3.09
CA PRO A 23 -14.04 3.83 -1.76
C PRO A 23 -13.21 2.99 -0.80
N TRP A 24 -12.40 3.67 0.02
CA TRP A 24 -11.60 3.00 1.03
C TRP A 24 -12.49 2.35 2.11
N PRO A 25 -12.35 1.05 2.41
CA PRO A 25 -13.18 0.40 3.42
C PRO A 25 -12.98 1.01 4.82
N ALA A 26 -14.06 1.26 5.54
CA ALA A 26 -14.02 1.94 6.85
C ALA A 26 -13.13 1.23 7.89
N ASN A 27 -13.04 -0.10 7.83
CA ASN A 27 -12.30 -0.93 8.77
C ASN A 27 -10.90 -1.35 8.25
N MET A 28 -10.42 -0.73 7.16
CA MET A 28 -9.12 -1.01 6.57
C MET A 28 -8.10 0.08 6.95
N ALA A 29 -6.95 -0.32 7.46
CA ALA A 29 -5.82 0.53 7.77
C ALA A 29 -4.65 0.24 6.83
N LEU A 30 -3.94 1.28 6.44
CA LEU A 30 -2.69 1.19 5.71
C LEU A 30 -1.55 1.43 6.68
N LEU A 31 -0.69 0.43 6.84
CA LEU A 31 0.51 0.48 7.66
C LEU A 31 1.73 0.56 6.74
N ILE A 32 2.60 1.53 6.97
CA ILE A 32 3.87 1.65 6.26
C ILE A 32 4.96 1.74 7.32
N TYR A 33 5.93 0.85 7.26
CA TYR A 33 7.03 0.83 8.23
C TYR A 33 8.37 0.66 7.53
N PRO A 34 9.44 1.23 8.11
CA PRO A 34 10.76 1.16 7.53
C PRO A 34 11.31 -0.27 7.62
N LEU A 35 11.99 -0.67 6.55
CA LEU A 35 13.01 -1.71 6.52
C LEU A 35 14.38 -1.02 6.38
N ASP A 36 15.48 -1.78 6.47
CA ASP A 36 16.85 -1.23 6.45
C ASP A 36 17.10 -0.26 5.29
N ASN A 37 16.58 -0.57 4.10
CA ASN A 37 16.79 0.23 2.87
C ASN A 37 15.50 0.51 2.07
N SER A 38 14.33 0.17 2.60
CA SER A 38 13.05 0.30 1.89
C SER A 38 11.89 0.48 2.86
N TRP A 39 10.67 0.60 2.32
CA TRP A 39 9.45 0.66 3.12
C TRP A 39 8.59 -0.57 2.84
N ARG A 40 8.07 -1.21 3.88
CA ARG A 40 7.07 -2.26 3.69
C ARG A 40 5.67 -1.71 3.87
N ILE A 41 4.78 -2.08 2.96
CA ILE A 41 3.36 -1.79 3.04
C ILE A 41 2.64 -3.00 3.65
N MET A 42 1.76 -2.76 4.60
CA MET A 42 0.80 -3.75 5.11
C MET A 42 -0.59 -3.14 5.12
N VAL A 43 -1.59 -3.98 4.90
CA VAL A 43 -2.99 -3.58 4.89
C VAL A 43 -3.70 -4.42 5.93
N SER A 44 -4.38 -3.77 6.89
CA SER A 44 -5.22 -4.51 7.84
C SER A 44 -6.45 -5.02 7.08
N TYR A 45 -6.75 -6.29 7.28
CA TYR A 45 -7.85 -6.96 6.62
C TYR A 45 -8.66 -7.70 7.70
N SER A 46 -9.95 -7.40 7.77
CA SER A 46 -10.85 -7.94 8.80
C SER A 46 -12.12 -8.59 8.25
N ASP A 47 -12.39 -8.45 6.94
CA ASP A 47 -13.66 -8.91 6.34
C ASP A 47 -13.45 -9.43 4.90
N ALA A 48 -14.02 -10.60 4.61
CA ALA A 48 -14.07 -11.23 3.29
C ALA A 48 -14.59 -10.29 2.19
N ALA A 49 -15.57 -9.44 2.50
CA ALA A 49 -16.11 -8.46 1.56
C ALA A 49 -15.06 -7.46 1.05
N GLN A 50 -13.96 -7.26 1.79
CA GLN A 50 -12.88 -6.33 1.42
C GLN A 50 -11.78 -6.99 0.58
N THR A 51 -11.88 -8.30 0.30
CA THR A 51 -10.88 -9.04 -0.50
C THR A 51 -10.61 -8.40 -1.86
N PRO A 52 -11.63 -7.98 -2.65
CA PRO A 52 -11.36 -7.38 -3.96
C PRO A 52 -10.59 -6.06 -3.87
N PHE A 53 -10.93 -5.20 -2.91
CA PHE A 53 -10.21 -3.94 -2.68
C PHE A 53 -8.79 -4.21 -2.21
N ARG A 54 -8.61 -5.16 -1.28
CA ARG A 54 -7.29 -5.60 -0.80
C ARG A 54 -6.42 -6.06 -1.97
N ASP A 55 -6.91 -6.95 -2.82
CA ASP A 55 -6.12 -7.53 -3.91
C ASP A 55 -5.65 -6.49 -4.91
N ARG A 56 -6.54 -5.55 -5.27
CA ARG A 56 -6.18 -4.40 -6.11
C ARG A 56 -5.18 -3.47 -5.43
N LEU A 57 -5.30 -3.25 -4.12
CA LEU A 57 -4.35 -2.45 -3.36
C LEU A 57 -2.98 -3.12 -3.27
N MET A 58 -2.93 -4.44 -3.18
CA MET A 58 -1.69 -5.23 -3.23
C MET A 58 -1.04 -5.16 -4.61
N GLU A 59 -1.82 -5.26 -5.69
CA GLU A 59 -1.35 -5.07 -7.07
C GLU A 59 -0.77 -3.66 -7.28
N LEU A 60 -1.50 -2.63 -6.84
CA LEU A 60 -1.01 -1.24 -6.83
C LEU A 60 0.30 -1.11 -6.04
N SER A 61 0.40 -1.74 -4.87
CA SER A 61 1.62 -1.68 -4.05
C SER A 61 2.83 -2.30 -4.77
N ARG A 62 2.63 -3.37 -5.56
CA ARG A 62 3.69 -3.95 -6.41
C ARG A 62 4.11 -3.00 -7.52
N GLN A 63 3.15 -2.35 -8.20
CA GLN A 63 3.45 -1.36 -9.23
C GLN A 63 4.22 -0.16 -8.65
N LEU A 64 3.81 0.33 -7.47
CA LEU A 64 4.52 1.39 -6.77
C LEU A 64 5.93 0.94 -6.33
N ALA A 65 6.14 -0.34 -6.01
CA ALA A 65 7.46 -0.88 -5.71
C ALA A 65 8.40 -0.90 -6.93
N GLU A 66 7.91 -0.83 -8.17
CA GLU A 66 8.77 -0.62 -9.34
C GLU A 66 9.28 0.83 -9.41
N LEU A 67 8.47 1.79 -8.94
CA LEU A 67 8.71 3.22 -9.05
C LEU A 67 9.40 3.84 -7.83
N TYR A 68 9.21 3.28 -6.64
CA TYR A 68 9.67 3.80 -5.35
C TYR A 68 10.44 2.75 -4.54
N ASP A 69 11.14 3.18 -3.49
CA ASP A 69 11.82 2.29 -2.53
C ASP A 69 10.82 1.57 -1.60
N LEU A 70 9.90 0.81 -2.17
CA LEU A 70 8.92 -0.02 -1.46
C LEU A 70 9.29 -1.50 -1.62
N ASP A 71 9.18 -2.25 -0.53
CA ASP A 71 9.07 -3.71 -0.56
C ASP A 71 7.59 -4.07 -0.72
N ALA A 72 7.30 -5.01 -1.61
CA ALA A 72 5.93 -5.41 -1.91
C ALA A 72 5.25 -5.92 -0.62
N ALA A 73 3.97 -5.60 -0.49
CA ALA A 73 3.23 -5.90 0.73
C ALA A 73 3.24 -7.42 1.02
N ALA A 74 3.60 -7.79 2.25
CA ALA A 74 3.59 -9.17 2.72
C ALA A 74 2.29 -9.44 3.49
N GLN A 75 1.62 -10.56 3.19
CA GLN A 75 0.46 -11.04 3.93
C GLN A 75 0.90 -11.66 5.27
N ARG A 76 0.16 -11.38 6.34
CA ARG A 76 0.21 -12.15 7.58
C ARG A 76 -1.20 -12.53 7.99
#